data_AF-A0A6I3DM23-F1
#
_entry.id   AF-A0A6I3DM23-F1
#
_cell.length_a   1.000
_cell.length_b   1.000
_cell.length_c   1.000
_cell.angle_alpha   90.00
_cell.angle_beta   90.00
_cell.angle_gamma   90.00
#
_symmetry.space_group_name_H-M   'P 1'
#
loop_
_entity.id
_entity.type
_entity.pdbx_description
1 polymer ?
#
loop_
_entity_poly.entity_id
_entity_poly.type
_entity_poly.pdbx_seq_one_letter_code
_entity_poly.pdbx_strand_id
1 'polypeptide(L)'
;MRRSIDVVQIELDDMPEGLDDPTPVAWTVAVSDDYDDAEPRVQLTVERIGEAGEGLVAHLSASNARRLRKALADALREVGEPTE
;
A
#
# COMPACT_ATOMS: atom_id res chain seq x y z
N MET A 1 10.63 -16.61 -1.19
CA MET A 1 11.13 -15.70 -0.14
C MET A 1 10.30 -14.42 -0.14
N ARG A 2 9.87 -13.94 1.03
CA ARG A 2 9.17 -12.66 1.18
C ARG A 2 9.97 -11.73 2.07
N ARG A 3 10.13 -10.47 1.66
CA ARG A 3 10.79 -9.42 2.45
C ARG A 3 9.88 -8.19 2.53
N SER A 4 9.58 -7.75 3.75
CA SER A 4 8.89 -6.48 3.96
C SER A 4 9.83 -5.30 3.67
N ILE A 5 9.30 -4.27 3.03
CA ILE A 5 9.99 -3.01 2.73
C ILE A 5 9.49 -1.92 3.66
N ASP A 6 8.17 -1.80 3.82
CA ASP A 6 7.55 -0.82 4.70
C ASP A 6 6.21 -1.32 5.23
N VAL A 7 5.85 -0.87 6.43
CA VAL A 7 4.63 -1.21 7.15
C VAL A 7 4.16 0.04 7.88
N VAL A 8 2.95 0.50 7.57
CA VAL A 8 2.37 1.71 8.16
C VAL A 8 0.97 1.41 8.65
N GLN A 9 0.63 1.94 9.81
CA GLN A 9 -0.72 1.96 10.35
C GLN A 9 -1.25 3.39 10.25
N ILE A 10 -2.48 3.55 9.80
CA ILE A 10 -3.21 4.81 9.78
C ILE A 10 -4.40 4.62 10.70
N GLU A 11 -4.27 5.12 11.91
CA GLU A 11 -5.29 5.07 12.95
C GLU A 11 -6.30 6.21 12.78
N LEU A 12 -7.39 6.22 13.56
CA LEU A 12 -8.43 7.25 13.43
C LEU A 12 -7.89 8.68 13.68
N ASP A 13 -6.91 8.83 14.57
CA ASP A 13 -6.29 10.09 14.92
C ASP A 13 -5.29 10.61 13.87
N ASP A 14 -4.85 9.76 12.95
CA ASP A 14 -4.03 10.15 11.79
C ASP A 14 -4.89 10.69 10.62
N MET A 15 -6.21 10.56 10.70
CA MET A 15 -7.12 10.88 9.60
C MET A 15 -7.67 12.31 9.69
N PRO A 16 -8.01 12.94 8.54
CA PRO A 16 -8.73 14.19 8.53
C PRO A 16 -10.04 14.14 9.31
N GLU A 17 -10.40 15.23 9.99
CA GLU A 17 -11.70 15.37 10.63
C GLU A 17 -12.84 15.41 9.60
N GLY A 18 -14.05 15.01 10.03
CA GLY A 18 -15.27 15.11 9.23
C GLY A 18 -15.48 14.01 8.19
N LEU A 19 -14.66 12.95 8.22
CA LEU A 19 -14.93 11.73 7.45
C LEU A 19 -16.17 11.02 7.99
N ASP A 20 -17.00 10.50 7.08
CA ASP A 20 -18.15 9.66 7.41
C ASP A 20 -17.68 8.21 7.51
N ASP A 21 -17.79 7.63 8.72
CA ASP A 21 -17.38 6.26 9.06
C ASP A 21 -15.95 5.87 8.58
N PRO A 22 -14.90 6.62 8.98
CA PRO A 22 -13.53 6.29 8.59
C PRO A 22 -13.12 4.93 9.15
N THR A 23 -12.47 4.12 8.30
CA THR A 23 -11.96 2.80 8.68
C THR A 23 -10.43 2.85 8.85
N PRO A 24 -9.88 2.61 10.05
CA PRO A 24 -8.45 2.45 10.27
C PRO A 24 -7.86 1.34 9.43
N VAL A 25 -6.75 1.62 8.75
CA VAL A 25 -6.10 0.65 7.86
C VAL A 25 -4.61 0.58 8.12
N ALA A 26 -4.07 -0.63 7.97
CA ALA A 26 -2.65 -0.84 7.83
C ALA A 26 -2.34 -1.17 6.37
N TRP A 27 -1.21 -0.67 5.86
CA TRP A 27 -0.66 -1.15 4.61
C TRP A 27 0.75 -1.69 4.78
N THR A 28 1.08 -2.69 3.95
CA THR A 28 2.42 -3.28 3.87
C THR A 28 2.87 -3.33 2.42
N VAL A 29 4.07 -2.82 2.15
CA VAL A 29 4.77 -3.05 0.88
C VAL A 29 5.85 -4.09 1.10
N ALA A 30 5.81 -5.17 0.32
CA ALA A 30 6.78 -6.25 0.37
C ALA A 30 7.25 -6.65 -1.03
N VAL A 31 8.38 -7.33 -1.10
CA VAL A 31 8.83 -8.07 -2.31
C VAL A 31 8.64 -9.55 -2.04
N SER A 32 8.07 -10.26 -3.01
CA SER A 32 7.95 -11.72 -2.99
C SER A 32 8.38 -12.27 -4.34
N ASP A 33 9.05 -13.41 -4.34
CA ASP A 33 9.32 -14.24 -5.52
C ASP A 33 8.61 -15.61 -5.44
N ASP A 34 7.68 -15.75 -4.49
CA ASP A 34 6.96 -17.00 -4.23
C ASP A 34 5.81 -17.20 -5.24
N TYR A 35 6.21 -17.46 -6.49
CA TYR A 35 5.35 -17.73 -7.63
C TYR A 35 5.95 -18.86 -8.46
N ASP A 36 5.13 -19.51 -9.29
CA ASP A 36 5.57 -20.62 -10.14
C ASP A 36 6.71 -20.22 -11.11
N ASP A 37 6.76 -18.95 -11.52
CA ASP A 37 7.81 -18.41 -12.40
C ASP A 37 9.02 -17.86 -11.65
N ALA A 38 8.98 -17.86 -10.32
CA ALA A 38 10.00 -17.27 -9.43
C ALA A 38 10.34 -15.80 -9.73
N GLU A 39 9.51 -15.08 -10.50
CA GLU A 39 9.77 -13.68 -10.84
C GLU A 39 9.38 -12.77 -9.66
N PRO A 40 10.31 -11.93 -9.16
CA PRO A 40 10.03 -11.02 -8.06
C PRO A 40 8.93 -10.00 -8.39
N ARG A 41 7.96 -9.85 -7.49
CA ARG A 41 6.85 -8.90 -7.59
C ARG A 41 6.71 -8.09 -6.31
N VAL A 42 6.13 -6.90 -6.45
CA VAL A 42 5.74 -6.09 -5.31
C VAL A 42 4.39 -6.57 -4.80
N GLN A 43 4.26 -6.80 -3.50
CA GLN A 43 2.98 -7.01 -2.84
C GLN A 43 2.60 -5.73 -2.10
N LEU A 44 1.40 -5.21 -2.37
CA LEU A 44 0.75 -4.18 -1.57
C LEU A 44 -0.41 -4.85 -0.84
N THR A 45 -0.30 -4.96 0.48
CA THR A 45 -1.38 -5.45 1.35
C THR A 45 -2.04 -4.25 2.00
N VAL A 46 -3.38 -4.20 2.00
CA VAL A 46 -4.17 -3.18 2.72
C VAL A 46 -5.23 -3.92 3.53
N GLU A 47 -5.22 -3.73 4.84
CA GLU A 47 -6.10 -4.44 5.78
C GLU A 47 -6.68 -3.46 6.80
N ARG A 48 -7.87 -3.78 7.34
CA ARG A 48 -8.41 -3.05 8.48
C ARG A 48 -7.60 -3.39 9.73
N ILE A 49 -7.31 -2.39 10.55
CA ILE A 49 -6.61 -2.61 11.82
C ILE A 49 -7.50 -3.42 12.76
N GLY A 50 -6.94 -4.50 13.33
CA GLY A 50 -7.66 -5.45 14.20
C GLY A 50 -8.28 -6.65 13.46
N GLU A 51 -8.30 -6.65 12.13
CA GLU A 51 -8.85 -7.72 11.28
C GLU A 51 -7.76 -8.32 10.36
N ALA A 52 -6.67 -8.77 10.96
CA ALA A 52 -5.52 -9.31 10.21
C ALA A 52 -5.92 -10.55 9.39
N GLY A 53 -5.54 -10.57 8.11
CA GLY A 53 -5.84 -11.66 7.18
C GLY A 53 -7.16 -11.49 6.39
N GLU A 54 -7.95 -10.45 6.67
CA GLU A 54 -9.20 -10.15 5.95
C GLU A 54 -9.03 -9.08 4.87
N GLY A 55 -7.84 -8.48 4.75
CA GLY A 55 -7.59 -7.43 3.76
C GLY A 55 -7.32 -7.92 2.35
N LEU A 56 -6.98 -6.97 1.47
CA LEU A 56 -6.66 -7.23 0.07
C LEU A 56 -5.16 -7.24 -0.15
N VAL A 57 -4.68 -8.23 -0.91
CA VAL A 57 -3.28 -8.31 -1.35
C VAL A 57 -3.21 -8.12 -2.87
N ALA A 58 -2.62 -7.02 -3.29
CA ALA A 58 -2.32 -6.76 -4.69
C ALA A 58 -0.92 -7.27 -5.04
N HIS A 59 -0.83 -8.21 -5.97
CA HIS A 59 0.42 -8.72 -6.53
C HIS A 59 0.76 -7.96 -7.81
N LEU A 60 1.72 -7.04 -7.72
CA LEU A 60 2.04 -6.09 -8.77
C LEU A 60 3.33 -6.51 -9.50
N SER A 61 3.22 -6.68 -10.81
CA SER A 61 4.40 -6.67 -11.69
C SER A 61 5.13 -5.33 -11.61
N ALA A 62 6.39 -5.30 -12.04
CA ALA A 62 7.17 -4.05 -12.08
C ALA A 62 6.45 -2.93 -12.87
N SER A 63 5.74 -3.28 -13.94
CA SER A 63 4.96 -2.33 -14.75
C SER A 63 3.81 -1.70 -13.96
N ASN A 64 3.01 -2.50 -13.25
CA ASN A 64 1.90 -1.99 -12.44
C ASN A 64 2.40 -1.22 -11.20
N ALA A 65 3.49 -1.69 -10.57
CA ALA A 65 4.10 -0.98 -9.45
C ALA A 65 4.60 0.42 -9.85
N ARG A 66 5.27 0.55 -11.01
CA ARG A 66 5.68 1.87 -11.54
C ARG A 66 4.49 2.77 -11.85
N ARG A 67 3.40 2.21 -12.37
CA ARG A 67 2.17 2.96 -12.66
C ARG A 67 1.53 3.48 -11.37
N LEU A 68 1.42 2.65 -10.33
CA LEU A 68 0.92 3.06 -9.02
C LEU A 68 1.81 4.15 -8.40
N ARG A 69 3.13 3.96 -8.41
CA ARG A 69 4.09 4.98 -7.92
C ARG A 69 3.90 6.32 -8.64
N LYS A 70 3.74 6.30 -9.96
CA LYS A 70 3.49 7.53 -10.73
C LYS A 70 2.17 8.18 -10.32
N ALA A 71 1.09 7.39 -10.21
CA ALA A 71 -0.21 7.91 -9.81
C ALA A 71 -0.18 8.58 -8.43
N LEU A 72 0.52 7.98 -7.46
CA LEU A 72 0.73 8.57 -6.12
C LEU A 72 1.53 9.88 -6.20
N ALA A 73 2.62 9.91 -6.96
CA ALA A 73 3.41 11.12 -7.16
C ALA A 73 2.60 12.24 -7.84
N ASP A 74 1.77 11.90 -8.83
CA ASP A 74 0.90 12.86 -9.50
C ASP A 74 -0.16 13.39 -8.51
N ALA A 75 -0.77 12.53 -7.68
CA ALA A 75 -1.71 12.94 -6.64
C ALA A 75 -1.08 13.86 -5.58
N LEU A 76 0.16 13.58 -5.14
CA LEU A 76 0.90 14.44 -4.21
C LEU A 76 1.08 15.85 -4.77
N ARG A 77 1.41 15.99 -6.06
CA ARG A 77 1.52 17.30 -6.71
C ARG A 77 0.18 18.05 -6.74
N GLU A 78 -0.92 17.35 -7.00
CA GLU A 78 -2.26 17.95 -7.03
C GLU A 78 -2.66 18.52 -5.65
N VAL A 79 -2.22 17.89 -4.55
CA VAL A 79 -2.46 18.41 -3.19
C VAL A 79 -1.38 19.38 -2.70
N GLY A 80 -0.41 19.73 -3.54
CA GLY A 80 0.62 20.74 -3.23
C GLY A 80 1.86 20.22 -2.49
N GLU A 81 2.04 18.89 -2.42
CA GLU A 81 3.17 18.26 -1.71
C GLU A 81 4.37 17.98 -2.64
N PRO A 82 5.60 17.99 -2.12
CA PRO A 82 6.79 17.61 -2.88
C PRO A 82 6.82 16.09 -3.14
N THR A 83 7.53 15.69 -4.20
CA THR A 83 7.63 14.27 -4.61
C THR A 83 9.06 13.70 -4.52
N GLU A 84 9.97 14.43 -3.88
CA GLU A 84 11.41 14.14 -3.80
C GLU A 84 11.92 14.16 -2.35
#